data_AF-A0A935DPW7-F1
#
_entry.id   AF-A0A935DPW7-F1
#
_cell.length_a   1.000
_cell.length_b   1.000
_cell.length_c   1.000
_cell.angle_alpha   90.00
_cell.angle_beta   90.00
_cell.angle_gamma   90.00
#
_symmetry.space_group_name_H-M   'P 1'
#
loop_
_entity.id
_entity.type
_entity.pdbx_description
1 polymer ?
#
loop_
_entity_poly.entity_id
_entity_poly.type
_entity_poly.pdbx_seq_one_letter_code
_entity_poly.pdbx_strand_id
1 'polypeptide(L)' 'MTRLEYTDASSNKFWEVVVEDTSRTVRYGKIGSAGTAKTESFADASAAAVSDVRFHE' A
#
# COMPACT_ATOMS: atom_id res chain seq x y z
N MET A 1 -3.25 -3.26 -9.83
CA MET A 1 -3.26 -3.62 -8.39
C MET A 1 -1.91 -4.25 -8.07
N THR A 2 -1.20 -3.71 -7.08
CA THR A 2 0.17 -4.12 -6.74
C THR A 2 0.20 -4.56 -5.29
N ARG A 3 0.68 -5.78 -5.00
CA ARG A 3 0.80 -6.33 -3.65
C ARG A 3 2.26 -6.66 -3.35
N LEU A 4 2.70 -6.32 -2.15
CA LEU A 4 4.04 -6.50 -1.63
C LEU A 4 3.93 -7.25 -0.31
N GLU A 5 4.79 -8.23 -0.12
CA GLU A 5 4.81 -9.07 1.08
C GLU A 5 6.23 -9.13 1.60
N TYR A 6 6.40 -8.89 2.90
CA TYR A 6 7.68 -8.99 3.58
C TYR A 6 7.55 -10.03 4.68
N THR A 7 8.35 -11.09 4.59
CA THR A 7 8.39 -12.14 5.59
C THR A 7 9.83 -12.36 6.02
N ASP A 8 10.06 -12.16 7.31
CA ASP A 8 11.28 -12.43 8.06
C ASP A 8 10.94 -13.30 9.27
N ALA A 9 11.95 -13.89 9.93
CA ALA A 9 11.81 -14.75 11.10
C ALA A 9 10.90 -14.19 12.22
N SER A 10 10.80 -12.85 12.36
CA SER A 10 9.94 -12.20 13.37
C SER A 10 8.83 -11.32 12.77
N SER A 11 8.92 -10.98 11.49
CA SER A 11 8.05 -9.99 10.85
C SER A 11 7.38 -10.53 9.60
N ASN A 12 6.05 -10.59 9.61
CA ASN A 12 5.22 -10.94 8.47
C ASN A 12 4.31 -9.74 8.14
N LYS A 13 4.74 -8.87 7.24
CA LYS A 13 4.05 -7.64 6.86
C LYS A 13 3.54 -7.75 5.41
N PHE A 14 2.43 -7.10 5.11
CA PHE A 14 1.90 -6.96 3.75
C PHE A 14 1.60 -5.50 3.45
N TRP A 15 1.66 -5.16 2.17
CA TRP A 15 1.20 -3.90 1.62
C TRP A 15 0.50 -4.14 0.29
N GLU A 16 -0.62 -3.48 0.07
CA GLU A 16 -1.44 -3.59 -1.12
C GLU A 16 -1.76 -2.17 -1.59
N VAL A 17 -1.42 -1.88 -2.84
CA VAL A 17 -1.65 -0.58 -3.47
C VAL A 17 -2.63 -0.78 -4.62
N VAL A 18 -3.79 -0.15 -4.47
CA VAL A 18 -4.83 -0.06 -5.48
C VAL A 18 -4.86 1.39 -5.94
N VAL A 19 -4.74 1.61 -7.25
CA VAL A 19 -4.89 2.93 -7.87
C VAL A 19 -6.08 2.84 -8.79
N GLU A 20 -7.09 3.67 -8.52
CA GLU A 20 -8.34 3.80 -9.27
C GLU A 20 -8.45 5.24 -9.76
N ASP A 21 -8.15 5.46 -11.04
CA ASP A 21 -8.19 6.77 -11.69
C ASP A 21 -7.33 7.82 -10.97
N THR A 22 -7.92 8.59 -10.06
CA THR A 22 -7.30 9.62 -9.24
C THR A 22 -7.21 9.24 -7.76
N SER A 23 -7.78 8.12 -7.34
CA SER A 23 -7.74 7.66 -5.95
C SER A 23 -6.75 6.52 -5.78
N ARG A 24 -5.99 6.53 -4.68
CA ARG A 24 -5.09 5.45 -4.31
C ARG A 24 -5.43 4.95 -2.92
N THR A 25 -5.65 3.65 -2.82
CA THR A 25 -5.83 2.94 -1.56
C THR A 25 -4.60 2.12 -1.27
N VAL A 26 -3.95 2.39 -0.13
CA VAL A 26 -2.84 1.62 0.41
C VAL A 26 -3.33 0.86 1.63
N ARG A 27 -3.35 -0.48 1.55
CA ARG A 27 -3.57 -1.33 2.72
C ARG A 27 -2.26 -1.88 3.21
N TYR A 28 -2.05 -1.90 4.51
CA TYR A 28 -0.82 -2.40 5.08
C TYR A 28 -1.05 -3.01 6.46
N GLY A 29 -0.28 -4.03 6.82
CA GLY A 29 -0.45 -4.66 8.11
C GLY A 29 0.37 -5.91 8.29
N LYS A 30 0.14 -6.58 9.42
CA LYS A 30 0.72 -7.91 9.69
C LYS A 30 -0.13 -8.98 9.00
N ILE A 31 0.50 -9.91 8.30
CA ILE A 31 -0.19 -11.04 7.65
C ILE A 31 -0.93 -11.84 8.74
N GLY A 32 -2.24 -12.00 8.59
CA GLY A 32 -3.11 -12.61 9.60
C GLY A 32 -3.79 -11.63 10.56
N SER A 33 -3.59 -10.32 10.39
CA SER A 33 -4.37 -9.27 11.07
C SER A 33 -5.18 -8.47 10.04
N ALA A 34 -6.22 -7.76 10.50
CA ALA A 34 -7.06 -6.94 9.63
C ALA A 34 -6.28 -5.82 8.91
N GLY A 35 -5.15 -5.39 9.48
CA GLY A 35 -4.32 -4.32 8.94
C GLY A 35 -5.01 -2.95 8.96
N THR A 36 -4.40 -2.00 8.27
CA THR A 36 -4.88 -0.61 8.14
C THR A 36 -4.97 -0.27 6.66
N ALA A 37 -6.08 0.36 6.26
CA ALA A 37 -6.27 0.88 4.92
C ALA A 37 -6.25 2.41 4.95
N LYS A 38 -5.53 3.01 4.01
CA LYS A 38 -5.41 4.45 3.83
C LYS A 38 -5.74 4.79 2.39
N THR A 39 -6.86 5.50 2.19
CA THR A 39 -7.29 5.97 0.88
C THR A 39 -6.98 7.45 0.77
N GLU A 40 -6.29 7.82 -0.30
CA GLU A 40 -5.90 9.19 -0.61
C GLU A 40 -6.31 9.50 -2.04
N SER A 41 -6.96 10.64 -2.22
CA SER A 41 -7.35 11.14 -3.55
C SER A 41 -6.29 12.12 -4.03
N PHE A 42 -5.87 11.96 -5.28
CA PHE A 42 -4.85 12.75 -5.96
C PHE A 42 -5.50 13.58 -7.05
N ALA A 43 -4.91 14.72 -7.38
CA ALA A 43 -5.43 15.59 -8.45
C ALA A 43 -5.23 14.98 -9.85
N ASP A 44 -4.26 14.07 -10.01
CA ASP A 44 -3.87 13.51 -11.30
C ASP A 44 -3.54 12.01 -11.20
N ALA A 45 -4.01 11.23 -12.17
CA ALA A 45 -3.76 9.78 -12.24
C ALA A 45 -2.26 9.42 -12.32
N SER A 46 -1.47 10.25 -13.00
CA SER A 46 -0.01 10.09 -13.03
C SER A 46 0.62 10.29 -11.64
N ALA A 47 0.08 11.21 -10.82
CA ALA A 47 0.59 11.44 -9.46
C ALA A 47 0.32 10.24 -8.53
N ALA A 48 -0.81 9.55 -8.72
CA ALA A 48 -1.16 8.36 -7.96
C ALA A 48 -0.23 7.16 -8.25
N ALA A 49 0.28 7.03 -9.48
CA ALA A 49 1.16 5.94 -9.90
C ALA A 49 2.66 6.19 -9.60
N VAL A 50 3.13 7.44 -9.63
CA VAL A 50 4.56 7.79 -9.45
C VAL A 50 4.98 8.01 -7.99
N SER A 51 4.03 8.04 -7.07
CA SER A 51 4.32 8.28 -5.65
C SER A 51 5.01 7.06 -5.04
N ASP A 52 6.34 7.04 -5.15
CA ASP A 52 7.31 6.18 -4.47
C ASP A 52 6.79 5.79 -3.07
N VAL A 53 6.32 4.54 -2.94
CA VAL A 53 5.77 4.07 -1.68
C VAL A 53 6.93 3.67 -0.79
N ARG A 54 7.51 4.67 -0.11
CA ARG A 54 8.54 4.45 0.93
C ARG A 54 7.89 3.79 2.13
N PHE A 55 8.05 2.48 2.23
CA PHE A 55 7.81 1.78 3.49
C PHE A 55 9.05 1.96 4.37
N HIS A 56 8.91 2.73 5.45
CA HIS A 56 9.95 2.80 6.49
C HIS A 56 9.94 1.49 7.28
N GLU A 57 11.14 0.98 7.57
CA GLU A 57 11.43 -0.32 8.19
C GLU A 57 10.86 -0.48 9.61
#